data_AF-A0A1V1UK43-F1
#
_entry.id   AF-A0A1V1UK43-F1
#
_cell.length_a   1.000
_cell.length_b   1.000
_cell.length_c   1.000
_cell.angle_alpha   90.00
_cell.angle_beta   90.00
_cell.angle_gamma   90.00
#
_symmetry.space_group_name_H-M   'P 1'
#
loop_
_entity.id
_entity.type
_entity.pdbx_description
1 polymer ?
#
loop_
_entity_poly.entity_id
_entity_poly.type
_entity_poly.pdbx_seq_one_letter_code
_entity_poly.pdbx_strand_id
1 'polypeptide(L)'
;MTGALEWLGLAILLGWVAQALIGFWAGPDVALGLGLACGTLTLFARRTRPLAGLMALMSPVGVMLPALALRQVAAAWGVPVEAFGTWELVVFLLAYLGFLVSAMGVVPVDVYRLGYAPVPVAMMVLAVCAYGLWSGTLFLPLVAVVGQAFWAAGRGSSNWFDYVLHAGLVAVAGVVLVLRVL
;
A
#
# COMPACT_ATOMS: atom_id res chain seq x y z
N MET A 1 1.52 -18.10 -9.89
CA MET A 1 0.86 -16.84 -10.36
C MET A 1 0.87 -15.73 -9.30
N THR A 2 1.24 -16.01 -8.04
CA THR A 2 1.32 -15.04 -6.93
C THR A 2 2.32 -13.91 -7.17
N GLY A 3 3.46 -14.20 -7.81
CA GLY A 3 4.49 -13.18 -8.05
C GLY A 3 4.11 -12.07 -9.03
N ALA A 4 3.10 -12.26 -9.90
CA ALA A 4 2.78 -11.24 -10.91
C ALA A 4 2.25 -9.94 -10.29
N LEU A 5 1.40 -10.05 -9.26
CA LEU A 5 0.86 -8.88 -8.54
C LEU A 5 1.94 -8.18 -7.71
N GLU A 6 2.82 -8.94 -7.06
CA GLU A 6 3.98 -8.42 -6.33
C GLU A 6 4.90 -7.61 -7.27
N TRP A 7 5.25 -8.17 -8.43
CA TRP A 7 6.07 -7.48 -9.44
C TRP A 7 5.39 -6.25 -10.01
N LEU A 8 4.06 -6.28 -10.19
CA LEU A 8 3.30 -5.10 -10.61
C LEU A 8 3.31 -4.02 -9.52
N GLY A 9 3.11 -4.41 -8.26
CA GLY A 9 3.20 -3.50 -7.12
C GLY A 9 4.57 -2.85 -7.02
N LEU A 10 5.66 -3.62 -7.12
CA LEU A 10 7.02 -3.08 -7.11
C LEU A 10 7.28 -2.15 -8.30
N ALA A 11 6.79 -2.50 -9.50
CA ALA A 11 6.92 -1.65 -10.68
C ALA A 11 6.19 -0.31 -10.50
N ILE A 12 4.99 -0.32 -9.91
CA ILE A 12 4.25 0.90 -9.56
C ILE A 12 5.05 1.74 -8.57
N LEU A 13 5.59 1.12 -7.52
CA LEU A 13 6.36 1.83 -6.50
C LEU A 13 7.64 2.45 -7.06
N LEU A 14 8.42 1.71 -7.84
CA LEU A 14 9.65 2.23 -8.45
C LEU A 14 9.35 3.30 -9.49
N GLY A 15 8.29 3.14 -10.28
CA GLY A 15 7.84 4.17 -11.21
C GLY A 15 7.42 5.45 -10.50
N TRP A 16 6.69 5.34 -9.39
CA TRP A 16 6.32 6.47 -8.54
C TRP A 16 7.53 7.15 -7.90
N VAL A 17 8.50 6.40 -7.35
CA VAL A 17 9.74 6.96 -6.82
C VAL A 17 10.50 7.71 -7.92
N ALA A 18 10.64 7.12 -9.11
CA ALA A 18 11.29 7.77 -10.24
C ALA A 18 10.56 9.06 -10.64
N GLN A 19 9.23 9.05 -10.74
CA GLN A 19 8.44 10.26 -11.00
C GLN A 19 8.70 11.34 -9.94
N ALA A 20 8.66 10.99 -8.66
CA ALA A 20 8.87 11.94 -7.57
C ALA A 20 10.27 12.58 -7.63
N LEU A 21 11.30 11.77 -7.88
CA LEU A 21 12.68 12.24 -7.98
C LEU A 21 12.92 13.12 -9.21
N ILE A 22 12.29 12.79 -10.34
CA ILE A 22 12.43 13.56 -11.58
C ILE A 22 11.62 14.86 -11.50
N GLY A 23 10.48 14.83 -10.81
CA GLY A 23 9.61 15.99 -10.60
C GLY A 23 10.28 17.17 -9.86
N PHE A 24 11.41 16.95 -9.19
CA PHE A 24 12.23 18.04 -8.64
C PHE A 24 12.85 18.93 -9.73
N TRP A 25 13.05 18.40 -10.94
CA TRP A 25 13.81 19.05 -12.00
C TRP A 25 13.03 19.21 -13.31
N ALA A 26 11.96 18.44 -13.50
CA ALA A 26 11.17 18.41 -14.72
C ALA A 26 9.68 18.66 -14.45
N GLY A 27 8.97 19.09 -15.51
CA GLY A 27 7.52 19.25 -15.46
C GLY A 27 6.78 17.92 -15.23
N PRO A 28 5.50 17.98 -14.81
CA PRO A 28 4.70 16.81 -14.41
C PRO A 28 4.58 15.76 -15.52
N ASP A 29 4.48 16.18 -16.79
CA ASP A 29 4.35 15.28 -17.94
C ASP A 29 5.62 14.44 -18.17
N VAL A 30 6.79 15.09 -18.09
CA VAL A 30 8.09 14.43 -18.26
C VAL A 30 8.36 13.49 -17.10
N ALA A 31 8.07 13.94 -15.88
CA ALA A 31 8.21 13.13 -14.68
C ALA A 31 7.32 11.87 -14.75
N LEU A 32 6.07 12.00 -15.20
CA LEU A 32 5.19 10.84 -15.40
C LEU A 32 5.75 9.91 -16.48
N GLY A 33 6.11 10.44 -17.64
CA GLY A 33 6.61 9.62 -18.76
C GLY A 33 7.83 8.78 -18.35
N LEU A 34 8.78 9.39 -17.63
CA LEU A 34 9.96 8.68 -17.13
C LEU A 34 9.64 7.75 -15.96
N GLY A 35 8.69 8.09 -15.09
CA GLY A 35 8.18 7.19 -14.05
C GLY A 35 7.54 5.93 -14.63
N LEU A 36 6.68 6.07 -15.64
CA LEU A 36 6.07 4.96 -16.37
C LEU A 36 7.12 4.11 -17.08
N ALA A 37 8.12 4.73 -17.71
CA ALA A 37 9.24 4.03 -18.32
C ALA A 37 10.02 3.22 -17.27
N CYS A 38 10.32 3.80 -16.10
CA CYS A 38 11.01 3.11 -15.01
C CYS A 38 10.21 1.92 -14.46
N GLY A 39 8.91 2.09 -14.22
CA GLY A 39 8.03 1.00 -13.79
C GLY A 39 7.96 -0.12 -14.84
N THR A 40 7.84 0.24 -16.11
CA THR A 40 7.84 -0.72 -17.22
C THR A 40 9.17 -1.47 -17.32
N LEU A 41 10.30 -0.77 -17.25
CA LEU A 41 11.64 -1.36 -17.25
C LEU A 41 11.84 -2.31 -16.07
N THR A 42 11.27 -2.01 -14.90
CA THR A 42 11.29 -2.93 -13.74
C THR A 42 10.70 -4.29 -14.09
N LEU A 43 9.59 -4.34 -14.83
CA LEU A 43 8.96 -5.60 -15.24
C LEU A 43 9.83 -6.40 -16.21
N PHE A 44 10.52 -5.73 -17.14
CA PHE A 44 11.45 -6.37 -18.06
C PHE A 44 12.74 -6.84 -17.36
N ALA A 45 13.23 -6.05 -16.40
CA ALA A 45 14.46 -6.31 -15.66
C ALA A 45 14.25 -7.18 -14.39
N ARG A 46 13.05 -7.71 -14.16
CA ARG A 46 12.69 -8.51 -12.96
C ARG A 46 13.62 -9.69 -12.64
N ARG A 47 14.39 -10.18 -13.62
CA ARG A 47 15.35 -11.29 -13.46
C ARG A 47 16.74 -10.84 -13.01
N THR A 48 16.98 -9.53 -12.90
CA THR A 48 18.26 -8.99 -12.41
C THR A 48 18.35 -9.17 -10.90
N ARG A 49 19.57 -9.43 -10.40
CA ARG A 49 19.82 -9.64 -8.96
C ARG A 49 19.39 -8.44 -8.09
N PRO A 50 19.63 -7.17 -8.47
CA PRO A 50 19.22 -6.03 -7.66
C PRO A 50 17.70 -5.97 -7.46
N LEU A 51 16.93 -6.16 -8.53
CA LEU A 51 15.46 -6.13 -8.45
C LEU A 51 14.89 -7.33 -7.73
N ALA A 52 15.49 -8.52 -7.89
CA ALA A 52 15.10 -9.69 -7.11
C ALA A 52 15.37 -9.52 -5.61
N GLY A 53 16.51 -8.91 -5.25
CA GLY A 53 16.85 -8.57 -3.87
C GLY A 53 15.89 -7.53 -3.28
N LEU A 54 15.54 -6.49 -4.04
CA LEU A 54 14.56 -5.50 -3.64
C LEU A 54 13.16 -6.12 -3.45
N MET A 55 12.75 -7.00 -4.37
CA MET A 55 11.51 -7.76 -4.23
C MET A 55 11.51 -8.61 -2.95
N ALA A 56 12.63 -9.27 -2.63
CA ALA A 56 12.73 -10.05 -1.39
C ALA A 56 12.60 -9.18 -0.13
N LEU A 57 13.06 -7.93 -0.17
CA LEU A 57 12.93 -6.98 0.95
C LEU A 57 11.51 -6.40 1.07
N MET A 58 10.85 -6.16 -0.06
CA MET A 58 9.53 -5.53 -0.11
C MET A 58 8.39 -6.54 -0.09
N SER A 59 8.66 -7.83 -0.31
CA SER A 59 7.63 -8.85 -0.30
C SER A 59 7.17 -9.14 1.14
N PRO A 60 5.86 -9.25 1.38
CA PRO A 60 4.76 -8.99 0.44
C PRO A 60 4.56 -7.47 0.26
N VAL A 61 4.55 -6.99 -0.99
CA VAL A 61 4.43 -5.56 -1.34
C VAL A 61 3.08 -4.98 -0.88
N GLY A 62 2.06 -5.84 -0.82
CA GLY A 62 0.69 -5.48 -0.48
C GLY A 62 0.01 -4.60 -1.54
N VAL A 63 -1.26 -4.29 -1.31
CA VAL A 63 -2.12 -3.53 -2.23
C VAL A 63 -2.13 -2.03 -1.87
N MET A 64 -2.07 -1.68 -0.57
CA MET A 64 -2.18 -0.29 -0.12
C MET A 64 -1.03 0.56 -0.61
N LEU A 65 0.22 0.10 -0.53
CA LEU A 65 1.38 0.88 -0.97
C LEU A 65 1.32 1.26 -2.47
N PRO A 66 1.16 0.32 -3.42
CA PRO A 66 1.02 0.69 -4.82
C PRO A 66 -0.25 1.51 -5.08
N ALA A 67 -1.35 1.27 -4.37
CA ALA A 67 -2.55 2.10 -4.48
C ALA A 67 -2.31 3.55 -4.04
N LEU A 68 -1.56 3.77 -2.95
CA LEU A 68 -1.18 5.10 -2.48
C LEU A 68 -0.26 5.80 -3.48
N ALA A 69 0.70 5.08 -4.06
CA ALA A 69 1.56 5.60 -5.11
C ALA A 69 0.73 6.08 -6.32
N LEU A 70 -0.17 5.23 -6.84
CA LEU A 70 -1.07 5.61 -7.94
C LEU A 70 -1.98 6.80 -7.57
N ARG A 71 -2.48 6.84 -6.34
CA ARG A 71 -3.30 7.96 -5.84
C ARG A 71 -2.51 9.28 -5.83
N GLN A 72 -1.23 9.26 -5.48
CA GLN A 72 -0.39 10.44 -5.55
C GLN A 72 -0.07 10.85 -6.98
N VAL A 73 0.17 9.89 -7.88
CA VAL A 73 0.32 10.16 -9.32
C VAL A 73 -0.93 10.84 -9.88
N ALA A 74 -2.11 10.33 -9.54
CA ALA A 74 -3.38 10.90 -9.96
C ALA A 74 -3.57 12.33 -9.42
N ALA A 75 -3.22 12.58 -8.16
CA ALA A 75 -3.29 13.91 -7.56
C ALA A 75 -2.37 14.92 -8.28
N ALA A 76 -1.16 14.50 -8.66
CA ALA A 76 -0.23 15.34 -9.44
C ALA A 76 -0.77 15.70 -10.84
N TRP A 77 -1.76 14.93 -11.32
CA TRP A 77 -2.48 15.14 -12.58
C TRP A 77 -3.81 15.89 -12.40
N GLY A 78 -4.03 16.50 -11.24
CA GLY A 78 -5.22 17.31 -10.97
C GLY A 78 -6.48 16.51 -10.66
N VAL A 79 -6.38 15.18 -10.50
CA VAL A 79 -7.49 14.41 -9.96
C VAL A 79 -7.73 14.87 -8.52
N PRO A 80 -8.95 15.26 -8.14
CA PRO A 80 -9.24 15.65 -6.78
C PRO A 80 -9.08 14.44 -5.87
N VAL A 81 -8.09 14.50 -4.98
CA VAL A 81 -7.79 13.45 -4.01
C VAL A 81 -7.89 14.04 -2.62
N GLU A 82 -8.90 13.63 -1.87
CA GLU A 82 -9.07 14.05 -0.48
C GLU A 82 -7.94 13.48 0.37
N ALA A 83 -7.22 14.33 1.10
CA ALA A 83 -6.15 13.90 1.99
C ALA A 83 -6.71 13.20 3.24
N PHE A 84 -5.95 12.25 3.79
CA PHE A 84 -6.32 11.66 5.08
C PHE A 84 -6.17 12.70 6.19
N GLY A 85 -7.14 12.78 7.09
CA GLY A 85 -7.10 13.60 8.30
C GLY A 85 -5.99 13.16 9.24
N THR A 86 -5.50 14.10 10.06
CA THR A 86 -4.40 13.82 11.00
C THR A 86 -4.81 12.77 12.03
N TRP A 87 -6.04 12.84 12.54
CA TRP A 87 -6.55 11.85 13.49
C TRP A 87 -6.72 10.46 12.86
N GLU A 88 -7.11 10.37 11.59
CA GLU A 88 -7.18 9.09 10.88
C GLU A 88 -5.79 8.44 10.82
N LEU A 89 -4.76 9.22 10.49
CA LEU A 89 -3.38 8.74 10.42
C LEU A 89 -2.83 8.32 11.80
N VAL A 90 -3.15 9.08 12.85
CA VAL A 90 -2.75 8.72 14.23
C VAL A 90 -3.42 7.42 14.66
N VAL A 91 -4.73 7.29 14.45
CA VAL A 91 -5.47 6.06 14.79
C VAL A 91 -4.94 4.88 13.98
N PHE A 92 -4.72 5.05 12.68
CA PHE A 92 -4.12 4.03 11.83
C PHE A 92 -2.74 3.60 12.35
N LEU A 93 -1.87 4.56 12.66
CA LEU A 93 -0.50 4.27 13.12
C LEU A 93 -0.50 3.50 14.43
N LEU A 94 -1.30 3.93 15.41
CA LEU A 94 -1.41 3.24 16.71
C LEU A 94 -1.98 1.84 16.56
N ALA A 95 -3.05 1.69 15.77
CA ALA A 95 -3.66 0.39 15.50
C ALA A 95 -2.68 -0.55 14.79
N TYR A 96 -1.93 -0.05 13.79
CA TYR A 96 -1.00 -0.87 13.03
C TYR A 96 0.24 -1.25 13.85
N LEU A 97 0.76 -0.35 14.68
CA LEU A 97 1.81 -0.69 15.64
C LEU A 97 1.34 -1.77 16.63
N GLY A 98 0.13 -1.64 17.17
CA GLY A 98 -0.46 -2.68 18.03
C GLY A 98 -0.57 -4.04 17.33
N PHE A 99 -0.99 -4.04 16.06
CA PHE A 99 -1.01 -5.23 15.22
C PHE A 99 0.39 -5.83 15.02
N LEU A 100 1.41 -5.02 14.70
CA LEU A 100 2.78 -5.51 14.48
C LEU A 100 3.38 -6.07 15.78
N VAL A 101 3.17 -5.40 16.91
CA VAL A 101 3.58 -5.88 18.25
C VAL A 101 2.96 -7.24 18.55
N SER A 102 1.67 -7.41 18.22
CA SER A 102 0.96 -8.69 18.32
C SER A 102 1.53 -9.75 17.38
N ALA A 103 1.75 -9.41 16.10
CA ALA A 103 2.28 -10.33 15.10
C ALA A 103 3.72 -10.80 15.42
N MET A 104 4.52 -9.96 16.08
CA MET A 104 5.86 -10.31 16.56
C MET A 104 5.86 -11.14 17.86
N GLY A 105 4.69 -11.46 18.42
CA GLY A 105 4.57 -12.24 19.65
C GLY A 105 5.01 -11.49 20.91
N VAL A 106 5.10 -10.16 20.86
CA VAL A 106 5.49 -9.33 22.02
C VAL A 106 4.37 -9.29 23.07
N VAL A 107 3.11 -9.42 22.64
CA VAL A 107 1.93 -9.52 23.51
C VAL A 107 1.27 -10.90 23.36
N PRO A 108 0.60 -11.43 24.40
CA PRO A 108 0.01 -12.77 24.39
C PRO A 108 -1.26 -12.90 23.53
N VAL A 109 -1.69 -11.81 22.89
CA VAL A 109 -2.85 -11.78 21.99
C VAL A 109 -2.33 -11.83 20.56
N ASP A 110 -2.84 -12.77 19.76
CA ASP A 110 -2.48 -12.95 18.36
C ASP A 110 -3.60 -12.44 17.44
N VAL A 111 -3.54 -11.14 17.15
CA VAL A 111 -4.45 -10.45 16.21
C VAL A 111 -4.12 -10.84 14.77
N TYR A 112 -2.86 -11.20 14.49
CA TYR A 112 -2.40 -11.61 13.17
C TYR A 112 -3.20 -12.81 12.65
N ARG A 113 -3.59 -13.73 13.53
CA ARG A 113 -4.46 -14.88 13.18
C ARG A 113 -5.80 -14.52 12.58
N LEU A 114 -6.35 -13.34 12.87
CA LEU A 114 -7.63 -12.90 12.31
C LEU A 114 -7.57 -12.79 10.78
N GLY A 115 -6.39 -12.49 10.22
CA GLY A 115 -6.19 -12.35 8.78
C GLY A 115 -6.24 -13.67 7.99
N TYR A 116 -6.31 -14.82 8.67
CA TYR A 116 -6.52 -16.12 8.02
C TYR A 116 -7.98 -16.57 7.99
N ALA A 117 -8.83 -15.95 8.83
CA ALA A 117 -10.19 -16.40 9.03
C ALA A 117 -11.16 -15.57 8.15
N PRO A 118 -12.03 -16.21 7.34
CA PRO A 118 -12.86 -15.50 6.37
C PRO A 118 -13.88 -14.56 7.03
N VAL A 119 -14.44 -14.94 8.18
CA VAL A 119 -15.45 -14.14 8.87
C VAL A 119 -14.84 -12.85 9.44
N PRO A 120 -13.75 -12.88 10.24
CA PRO A 120 -13.08 -11.66 10.70
C PRO A 120 -12.66 -10.74 9.54
N VAL A 121 -12.10 -11.28 8.48
CA VAL A 121 -11.70 -10.51 7.30
C VAL A 121 -12.90 -9.83 6.64
N ALA A 122 -14.00 -10.55 6.42
CA ALA A 122 -15.21 -9.97 5.83
C ALA A 122 -15.77 -8.83 6.70
N MET A 123 -15.80 -9.01 8.02
CA MET A 123 -16.24 -7.97 8.97
C MET A 123 -15.37 -6.72 8.87
N MET A 124 -14.05 -6.88 8.78
CA MET A 124 -13.15 -5.73 8.62
C MET A 124 -13.32 -5.03 7.28
N VAL A 125 -13.46 -5.78 6.18
CA VAL A 125 -13.72 -5.21 4.85
C VAL A 125 -15.02 -4.39 4.88
N LEU A 126 -16.07 -4.93 5.47
CA LEU A 126 -17.35 -4.21 5.64
C LEU A 126 -17.19 -2.96 6.51
N ALA A 127 -16.41 -3.02 7.59
CA ALA A 127 -16.13 -1.86 8.43
C ALA A 127 -15.37 -0.76 7.66
N VAL A 128 -14.38 -1.12 6.85
CA VAL A 128 -13.65 -0.18 5.99
C VAL A 128 -14.56 0.41 4.90
N CYS A 129 -15.45 -0.41 4.32
CA CYS A 129 -16.45 0.07 3.36
C CYS A 129 -17.45 1.05 3.99
N ALA A 130 -17.96 0.74 5.19
CA ALA A 130 -18.86 1.61 5.93
C ALA A 130 -18.17 2.94 6.30
N TYR A 131 -16.90 2.87 6.70
CA TYR A 131 -16.07 4.04 6.96
C TYR A 131 -15.89 4.92 5.73
N GLY A 132 -15.52 4.32 4.59
CA GLY A 132 -15.38 5.04 3.33
C GLY A 132 -16.68 5.72 2.89
N LEU A 133 -17.81 5.03 3.01
CA LEU A 133 -19.12 5.60 2.73
C LEU A 133 -19.44 6.79 3.65
N TRP A 134 -19.15 6.67 4.94
CA TRP A 134 -19.36 7.74 5.93
C TRP A 134 -18.45 8.95 5.71
N SER A 135 -17.18 8.71 5.37
CA SER A 135 -16.17 9.74 5.10
C SER A 135 -16.29 10.37 3.71
N GLY A 136 -17.09 9.80 2.81
CA GLY A 136 -17.22 10.25 1.41
C GLY A 136 -16.11 9.76 0.49
N THR A 137 -15.20 8.89 0.95
CA THR A 137 -14.05 8.43 0.18
C THR A 137 -14.24 6.99 -0.33
N LEU A 138 -13.94 6.76 -1.62
CA LEU A 138 -13.96 5.42 -2.21
C LEU A 138 -12.61 4.71 -2.16
N PHE A 139 -11.53 5.41 -1.83
CA PHE A 139 -10.18 4.86 -1.90
C PHE A 139 -9.98 3.65 -0.97
N LEU A 140 -10.29 3.80 0.32
CA LEU A 140 -10.15 2.70 1.29
C LEU A 140 -11.09 1.52 0.99
N PRO A 141 -12.39 1.73 0.69
CA PRO A 141 -13.27 0.65 0.23
C PRO A 141 -12.72 -0.12 -0.98
N LEU A 142 -12.22 0.59 -2.00
CA LEU A 142 -11.66 -0.05 -3.19
C LEU A 142 -10.44 -0.91 -2.86
N VAL A 143 -9.51 -0.40 -2.05
CA VAL A 143 -8.34 -1.17 -1.59
C VAL A 143 -8.77 -2.41 -0.80
N ALA A 144 -9.73 -2.27 0.11
CA ALA A 144 -10.23 -3.37 0.93
C ALA A 144 -10.93 -4.46 0.09
N VAL A 145 -11.80 -4.06 -0.85
CA VAL A 145 -12.53 -4.99 -1.73
C VAL A 145 -11.60 -5.68 -2.70
N VAL A 146 -10.66 -4.96 -3.32
CA VAL A 146 -9.66 -5.54 -4.23
C VAL A 146 -8.74 -6.50 -3.47
N GLY A 147 -8.27 -6.10 -2.29
CA GLY A 147 -7.49 -6.97 -1.41
C GLY A 147 -8.24 -8.25 -1.05
N GLN A 148 -9.52 -8.12 -0.69
CA GLN A 148 -10.39 -9.27 -0.41
C GLN A 148 -10.57 -10.18 -1.62
N ALA A 149 -10.82 -9.61 -2.81
CA ALA A 149 -11.00 -10.38 -4.03
C ALA A 149 -9.74 -11.19 -4.38
N PHE A 150 -8.55 -10.60 -4.25
CA PHE A 150 -7.29 -11.32 -4.50
C PHE A 150 -6.96 -12.35 -3.43
N TRP A 151 -7.23 -12.05 -2.16
CA TRP A 151 -7.08 -13.00 -1.06
C TRP A 151 -7.99 -14.22 -1.26
N ALA A 152 -9.27 -14.00 -1.55
CA ALA A 152 -10.24 -15.07 -1.82
C ALA A 152 -9.88 -15.91 -3.06
N ALA A 153 -9.22 -15.30 -4.06
CA ALA A 153 -8.72 -15.99 -5.24
C ALA A 153 -7.38 -16.75 -5.02
N GLY A 154 -6.81 -16.70 -3.82
CA GLY A 154 -5.52 -17.36 -3.49
C GLY A 154 -4.31 -16.75 -4.22
N ARG A 155 -4.34 -15.45 -4.52
CA ARG A 155 -3.37 -14.77 -5.40
C ARG A 155 -2.32 -13.92 -4.64
N GLY A 156 -1.43 -14.49 -3.82
CA GLY A 156 -0.51 -13.70 -2.96
C GLY A 156 -0.33 -14.34 -1.57
N SER A 157 -0.34 -13.54 -0.49
CA SER A 157 -0.19 -14.03 0.89
C SER A 157 -1.29 -15.02 1.30
N SER A 158 -1.12 -15.73 2.41
CA SER A 158 -2.23 -16.48 3.05
C SER A 158 -2.97 -15.60 4.07
N ASN A 159 -2.34 -14.52 4.54
CA ASN A 159 -2.91 -13.59 5.49
C ASN A 159 -3.42 -12.33 4.78
N TRP A 160 -4.68 -11.95 5.01
CA TRP A 160 -5.29 -10.77 4.38
C TRP A 160 -4.60 -9.45 4.77
N PHE A 161 -4.09 -9.33 6.00
CA PHE A 161 -3.38 -8.11 6.42
C PHE A 161 -2.13 -7.88 5.60
N ASP A 162 -1.37 -8.93 5.31
CA ASP A 162 -0.16 -8.85 4.49
C ASP A 162 -0.46 -8.57 3.01
N TYR A 163 -1.68 -8.89 2.56
CA TYR A 163 -2.13 -8.48 1.24
C TYR A 163 -2.43 -7.00 1.17
N VAL A 164 -3.06 -6.45 2.20
CA VAL A 164 -3.56 -5.08 2.13
C VAL A 164 -2.51 -4.11 2.61
N LEU A 165 -1.86 -4.40 3.74
CA LEU A 165 -0.89 -3.54 4.41
C LEU A 165 0.54 -3.96 4.08
N HIS A 166 1.48 -3.07 4.38
CA HIS A 166 2.91 -3.32 4.31
C HIS A 166 3.58 -2.58 5.47
N ALA A 167 4.59 -3.19 6.10
CA ALA A 167 5.25 -2.63 7.30
C ALA A 167 5.80 -1.20 7.08
N GLY A 168 6.27 -0.93 5.86
CA GLY A 168 6.69 0.41 5.42
C GLY A 168 5.63 1.53 5.60
N LEU A 169 4.34 1.21 5.71
CA LEU A 169 3.29 2.19 6.02
C LEU A 169 3.49 2.87 7.38
N VAL A 170 4.13 2.21 8.35
CA VAL A 170 4.47 2.82 9.64
C VAL A 170 5.41 4.01 9.44
N ALA A 171 6.49 3.81 8.68
CA ALA A 171 7.46 4.85 8.38
C ALA A 171 6.82 5.99 7.57
N VAL A 172 6.02 5.65 6.55
CA VAL A 172 5.32 6.63 5.72
C VAL A 172 4.36 7.47 6.55
N ALA A 173 3.49 6.85 7.37
CA ALA A 173 2.55 7.57 8.22
C ALA A 173 3.27 8.44 9.25
N GLY A 174 4.34 7.94 9.86
CA GLY A 174 5.16 8.70 10.81
C GLY A 174 5.77 9.96 10.19
N VAL A 175 6.40 9.84 9.01
CA VAL A 175 6.97 10.98 8.28
C VAL A 175 5.88 12.00 7.94
N VAL A 176 4.74 11.56 7.42
CA VAL A 176 3.62 12.46 7.06
C VAL A 176 3.09 13.20 8.29
N LEU A 177 2.98 12.54 9.44
CA LEU A 177 2.53 13.18 10.68
C LEU A 177 3.54 14.23 11.17
N VAL A 178 4.84 13.93 11.11
CA VAL A 178 5.90 14.91 11.47
C VAL A 178 5.83 16.13 10.57
N LEU A 179 5.71 15.94 9.26
CA LEU A 179 5.61 17.02 8.28
C LEU A 179 4.36 17.89 8.42
N ARG A 180 3.33 17.43 9.14
CA ARG A 180 2.12 18.23 9.43
C ARG A 180 2.24 19.12 10.66
N VAL A 181 3.23 18.85 11.51
CA VAL A 181 3.46 19.60 12.75
C VAL A 181 4.55 20.66 12.58
N LEU A 182 5.44 20.47 11.60
CA LEU A 182 6.45 21.45 11.16
C LEU A 182 5.82 22.51 10.26
#